data_AF-A0A1Z5L9M0-F1
#
_entry.id   AF-A0A1Z5L9M0-F1
#
_cell.length_a   1.000
_cell.length_b   1.000
_cell.length_c   1.000
_cell.angle_alpha   90.00
_cell.angle_beta   90.00
_cell.angle_gamma   90.00
#
_symmetry.space_group_name_H-M   'P 1'
#
loop_
_entity.id
_entity.type
_entity.pdbx_description
1 polymer ?
#
loop_
_entity_poly.entity_id
_entity_poly.type
_entity_poly.pdbx_seq_one_letter_code
_entity_poly.pdbx_strand_id
1 'polypeptide(L)'
;MSLTEKEVVAYHECGHALVGWLLEHTDALMKVSIVPRTTNALGFAQYLPTDQKLYTYEQLFQKMCMALGGRVAESLTFNRVSTGAEDDLKKVRKMVYAMIQQYGMDPVIGPLSFPEEDKNGGGIVGRKPYSRKLAHTIDEQARLVVAKAYKTTEKVLRENSEKLKLLAEEL
;
A
#
# COMPACT_ATOMS: atom_id res chain seq x y z
N MET A 1 13.11 -21.48 -2.87
CA MET A 1 13.43 -20.39 -1.94
C MET A 1 14.44 -20.89 -0.94
N SER A 2 15.54 -20.15 -0.77
CA SER A 2 16.47 -20.39 0.33
C SER A 2 15.79 -20.14 1.68
N LEU A 3 16.38 -20.61 2.79
CA LEU A 3 15.87 -20.33 4.13
C LEU A 3 15.80 -18.81 4.39
N THR A 4 16.79 -18.06 3.91
CA THR A 4 16.84 -16.60 4.03
C THR A 4 15.74 -15.89 3.23
N GLU A 5 15.41 -16.38 2.02
CA GLU A 5 14.30 -15.83 1.22
C GLU A 5 12.94 -16.11 1.85
N LYS A 6 12.76 -17.30 2.44
CA LYS A 6 11.53 -17.64 3.17
C LYS A 6 11.34 -16.74 4.38
N GLU A 7 12.41 -16.50 5.13
CA GLU A 7 12.38 -15.60 6.29
C GLU A 7 11.97 -14.18 5.87
N VAL A 8 12.58 -13.62 4.83
CA VAL A 8 12.22 -12.29 4.31
C VAL A 8 10.74 -12.23 3.92
N VAL A 9 10.24 -13.25 3.23
CA VAL A 9 8.82 -13.31 2.82
C VAL A 9 7.88 -13.49 4.02
N ALA A 10 8.27 -14.26 5.03
CA ALA A 10 7.48 -14.39 6.26
C ALA A 10 7.30 -13.03 6.95
N TYR A 11 8.38 -12.28 7.16
CA TYR A 11 8.30 -10.93 7.72
C TYR A 11 7.51 -9.96 6.82
N HIS A 12 7.63 -10.08 5.51
CA HIS A 12 6.88 -9.28 4.56
C HIS A 12 5.36 -9.50 4.69
N GLU A 13 4.92 -10.76 4.61
CA GLU A 13 3.50 -11.12 4.71
C GLU A 13 2.95 -10.81 6.11
N CYS A 14 3.73 -11.06 7.17
CA CYS A 14 3.38 -10.67 8.54
C CYS A 14 3.24 -9.15 8.70
N GLY A 15 4.05 -8.37 7.98
CA GLY A 15 3.95 -6.91 7.98
C GLY A 15 2.59 -6.43 7.48
N HIS A 16 2.10 -6.98 6.37
CA HIS A 16 0.75 -6.69 5.88
C HIS A 16 -0.32 -7.15 6.87
N ALA A 17 -0.19 -8.38 7.36
CA ALA A 17 -1.15 -9.00 8.26
C ALA A 17 -1.32 -8.24 9.57
N LEU A 18 -0.22 -7.88 10.22
CA LEU A 18 -0.22 -7.22 11.52
C LEU A 18 -0.78 -5.79 11.40
N VAL A 19 -0.41 -5.06 10.36
CA VAL A 19 -0.95 -3.72 10.11
C VAL A 19 -2.43 -3.79 9.77
N GLY A 20 -2.85 -4.76 8.95
CA GLY A 20 -4.25 -5.00 8.62
C GLY A 20 -5.10 -5.47 9.81
N TRP A 21 -4.48 -6.08 10.83
CA TRP A 21 -5.16 -6.49 12.05
C TRP A 21 -5.31 -5.36 13.07
N LEU A 22 -4.32 -4.46 13.14
CA LEU A 22 -4.26 -3.38 14.13
C LEU A 22 -5.00 -2.11 13.71
N LEU A 23 -5.17 -1.89 12.41
CA LEU A 23 -5.91 -0.75 11.88
C LEU A 23 -7.41 -1.06 11.83
N GLU A 24 -8.24 -0.04 12.10
CA GLU A 24 -9.69 -0.20 12.24
C GLU A 24 -10.42 -0.34 10.90
N HIS A 25 -9.87 0.23 9.83
CA HIS A 25 -10.51 0.42 8.55
C HIS A 25 -9.85 -0.40 7.42
N THR A 26 -9.26 -1.53 7.77
CA THR A 26 -8.64 -2.49 6.86
C THR A 26 -9.57 -3.67 6.60
N ASP A 27 -9.37 -4.34 5.46
CA ASP A 27 -10.17 -5.52 5.13
C ASP A 27 -9.83 -6.67 6.09
N ALA A 28 -10.83 -7.49 6.44
CA ALA A 28 -10.64 -8.57 7.41
C ALA A 28 -9.67 -9.63 6.87
N LEU A 29 -8.54 -9.81 7.56
CA LEU A 29 -7.54 -10.82 7.22
C LEU A 29 -8.09 -12.23 7.49
N MET A 30 -8.14 -13.06 6.46
CA MET A 30 -8.64 -14.44 6.55
C MET A 30 -7.52 -15.47 6.66
N LYS A 31 -6.47 -15.31 5.85
CA LYS A 31 -5.37 -16.28 5.76
C LYS A 31 -4.09 -15.62 5.29
N VAL A 32 -2.96 -15.99 5.88
CA VAL A 32 -1.61 -15.62 5.45
C VAL A 32 -0.88 -16.91 5.06
N SER A 33 -0.07 -16.87 3.99
CA SER A 33 0.76 -18.00 3.59
C SER A 33 2.00 -17.54 2.85
N ILE A 34 3.13 -18.15 3.18
CA ILE A 34 4.42 -17.95 2.51
C ILE A 34 4.66 -18.96 1.36
N VAL A 35 3.62 -19.70 0.97
CA VAL A 35 3.72 -20.69 -0.11
C VAL A 35 3.41 -20.00 -1.44
N PRO A 36 4.34 -20.00 -2.41
CA PRO A 36 4.13 -19.35 -3.69
C PRO A 36 2.99 -20.03 -4.46
N ARG A 37 1.92 -19.28 -4.76
CA ARG A 37 0.79 -19.77 -5.59
C ARG A 37 0.88 -19.35 -7.05
N THR A 38 1.64 -18.30 -7.36
CA THR A 38 1.84 -17.80 -8.72
C THR A 38 3.31 -17.41 -8.93
N THR A 39 3.75 -17.32 -10.18
CA THR A 39 5.15 -17.03 -10.54
C THR A 39 5.70 -15.70 -10.00
N ASN A 40 4.81 -14.75 -9.64
CA ASN A 40 5.19 -13.40 -9.21
C ASN A 40 4.90 -13.10 -7.72
N ALA A 41 4.29 -14.04 -6.99
CA ALA A 41 3.95 -13.84 -5.58
C ALA A 41 4.57 -14.97 -4.74
N LEU A 42 5.58 -14.62 -3.95
CA LEU A 42 6.30 -15.55 -3.07
C LEU A 42 5.50 -15.89 -1.80
N GLY A 43 4.58 -15.02 -1.40
CA GLY A 43 3.57 -15.23 -0.36
C GLY A 43 2.25 -14.55 -0.74
N PHE A 44 1.19 -14.75 0.05
CA PHE A 44 -0.04 -13.97 -0.07
C PHE A 44 -0.79 -13.86 1.26
N ALA A 45 -1.39 -12.70 1.47
CA ALA A 45 -2.47 -12.47 2.45
C ALA A 45 -3.83 -12.41 1.73
N GLN A 46 -4.79 -13.23 2.18
CA GLN A 46 -6.17 -13.23 1.71
C GLN A 46 -7.04 -12.42 2.66
N TYR A 47 -7.73 -11.43 2.10
CA TYR A 47 -8.65 -10.55 2.79
C TYR A 47 -10.10 -10.88 2.36
N LEU A 48 -11.05 -10.70 3.28
CA LEU A 48 -12.47 -10.78 2.94
C LEU A 48 -12.86 -9.47 2.23
N PRO A 49 -13.32 -9.53 0.97
CA PRO A 49 -13.76 -8.33 0.27
C PRO A 49 -14.99 -7.76 0.97
N THR A 50 -14.90 -6.51 1.39
CA THR A 50 -16.05 -5.76 1.88
C THR A 50 -16.87 -5.28 0.67
N ASP A 51 -18.19 -5.46 0.66
CA ASP A 51 -19.09 -4.99 -0.42
C ASP A 51 -19.29 -3.45 -0.41
N GLN A 52 -18.35 -2.74 0.23
CA GLN A 52 -18.39 -1.31 0.43
C GLN A 52 -17.90 -0.59 -0.83
N LYS A 53 -18.80 0.22 -1.41
CA LYS A 53 -18.54 0.99 -2.64
C LYS A 53 -18.03 2.40 -2.37
N LEU A 54 -18.22 2.92 -1.16
CA LEU A 54 -17.85 4.28 -0.77
C LEU A 54 -16.75 4.21 0.28
N TYR A 55 -15.62 4.87 0.03
CA TYR A 55 -14.50 4.91 0.96
C TYR A 55 -14.24 6.32 1.46
N THR A 56 -13.98 6.45 2.75
CA THR A 56 -13.49 7.70 3.35
C THR A 56 -11.99 7.87 3.13
N TYR A 57 -11.47 9.07 3.40
CA TYR A 57 -10.04 9.34 3.35
C TYR A 57 -9.27 8.41 4.29
N GLU A 58 -9.76 8.23 5.53
CA GLU A 58 -9.13 7.41 6.57
C GLU A 58 -9.07 5.94 6.14
N GLN A 59 -10.14 5.42 5.53
CA GLN A 59 -10.19 4.06 5.01
C GLN A 59 -9.14 3.85 3.92
N LEU A 60 -9.06 4.73 2.92
CA LEU A 60 -8.06 4.62 1.86
C LEU A 60 -6.64 4.81 2.40
N PHE A 61 -6.46 5.71 3.37
CA PHE A 61 -5.18 5.92 4.04
C PHE A 61 -4.71 4.68 4.80
N GLN A 62 -5.59 4.02 5.56
CA GLN A 62 -5.26 2.80 6.27
C GLN A 62 -5.02 1.61 5.31
N LYS A 63 -5.76 1.52 4.20
CA LYS A 63 -5.46 0.55 3.12
C LYS A 63 -4.08 0.77 2.51
N MET A 64 -3.65 2.03 2.31
CA MET A 64 -2.27 2.33 1.90
C MET A 64 -1.25 1.92 2.97
N CYS A 65 -1.53 2.18 4.26
CA CYS A 65 -0.66 1.77 5.36
C CYS A 65 -0.46 0.25 5.39
N MET A 66 -1.54 -0.51 5.20
CA MET A 66 -1.52 -1.97 5.09
C MET A 66 -0.69 -2.43 3.88
N ALA A 67 -0.86 -1.82 2.71
CA ALA A 67 -0.05 -2.13 1.52
C ALA A 67 1.44 -1.78 1.70
N LEU A 68 1.80 -0.81 2.54
CA LEU A 68 3.20 -0.52 2.86
C LEU A 68 3.77 -1.46 3.94
N GLY A 69 2.92 -2.26 4.60
CA GLY A 69 3.27 -3.13 5.72
C GLY A 69 4.46 -4.04 5.46
N GLY A 70 4.45 -4.79 4.35
CA GLY A 70 5.53 -5.71 4.03
C GLY A 70 6.88 -5.03 3.83
N ARG A 71 6.92 -3.93 3.07
CA ARG A 71 8.17 -3.17 2.86
C ARG A 71 8.72 -2.56 4.15
N VAL A 72 7.84 -2.06 5.02
CA VAL A 72 8.25 -1.47 6.29
C VAL A 72 8.76 -2.57 7.24
N ALA A 73 8.11 -3.73 7.28
CA ALA A 73 8.55 -4.87 8.07
C ALA A 73 9.95 -5.35 7.65
N GLU A 74 10.20 -5.50 6.34
CA GLU A 74 11.54 -5.82 5.82
C GLU A 74 12.58 -4.78 6.25
N SER A 75 12.25 -3.50 6.10
CA SER A 75 13.16 -2.40 6.45
C SER A 75 13.49 -2.37 7.93
N LEU A 76 12.54 -2.68 8.81
CA LEU A 76 12.74 -2.67 10.26
C LEU A 76 13.54 -3.87 10.75
N THR A 77 13.29 -5.06 10.19
CA THR A 77 13.93 -6.31 10.63
C THR A 77 15.32 -6.49 10.00
N PHE A 78 15.44 -6.27 8.68
CA PHE A 78 16.65 -6.62 7.94
C PHE A 78 17.51 -5.42 7.55
N ASN A 79 17.04 -4.18 7.82
CA ASN A 79 17.67 -2.95 7.34
C ASN A 79 17.95 -2.96 5.81
N ARG A 80 17.15 -3.73 5.06
CA ARG A 80 17.23 -3.93 3.62
C ARG A 80 15.82 -4.03 3.06
N VAL A 81 15.65 -3.68 1.80
CA VAL A 81 14.38 -3.77 1.08
C VAL A 81 14.54 -4.69 -0.11
N SER A 82 13.54 -5.53 -0.35
CA SER A 82 13.50 -6.47 -1.46
C SER A 82 12.72 -5.91 -2.66
N THR A 83 12.79 -6.61 -3.79
CA THR A 83 11.93 -6.34 -4.96
C THR A 83 10.51 -6.90 -4.80
N GLY A 84 10.22 -7.65 -3.72
CA GLY A 84 8.92 -8.27 -3.48
C GLY A 84 7.78 -7.26 -3.28
N ALA A 85 8.10 -6.05 -2.82
CA ALA A 85 7.12 -4.98 -2.59
C ALA A 85 6.65 -4.25 -3.87
N GLU A 86 7.09 -4.66 -5.07
CA GLU A 86 6.79 -3.93 -6.32
C GLU A 86 5.28 -3.77 -6.55
N ASP A 87 4.52 -4.85 -6.41
CA ASP A 87 3.08 -4.84 -6.66
C ASP A 87 2.32 -4.03 -5.60
N ASP A 88 2.81 -3.99 -4.37
CA ASP A 88 2.21 -3.16 -3.33
C ASP A 88 2.48 -1.67 -3.55
N LEU A 89 3.69 -1.31 -4.00
CA LEU A 89 4.00 0.05 -4.40
C LEU A 89 3.15 0.51 -5.60
N LYS A 90 2.85 -0.39 -6.55
CA LYS A 90 1.89 -0.09 -7.65
C LYS A 90 0.49 0.19 -7.11
N LYS A 91 0.00 -0.60 -6.14
CA LYS A 91 -1.30 -0.38 -5.48
C LYS A 91 -1.32 0.96 -4.73
N VAL A 92 -0.30 1.25 -3.93
CA VAL A 92 -0.15 2.51 -3.19
C VAL A 92 -0.16 3.70 -4.14
N ARG A 93 0.60 3.64 -5.24
CA ARG A 93 0.58 4.66 -6.29
C ARG A 93 -0.83 4.85 -6.84
N LYS A 94 -1.52 3.78 -7.22
CA LYS A 94 -2.88 3.89 -7.77
C LYS A 94 -3.84 4.53 -6.77
N MET A 95 -3.78 4.13 -5.50
CA MET A 95 -4.63 4.67 -4.44
C MET A 95 -4.38 6.17 -4.21
N VAL A 96 -3.12 6.58 -4.01
CA VAL A 96 -2.82 7.99 -3.69
C VAL A 96 -3.20 8.93 -4.83
N TYR A 97 -2.95 8.55 -6.09
CA TYR A 97 -3.34 9.36 -7.23
C TYR A 97 -4.85 9.39 -7.43
N ALA A 98 -5.59 8.31 -7.15
CA ALA A 98 -7.06 8.33 -7.18
C ALA A 98 -7.63 9.26 -6.08
N MET A 99 -7.08 9.20 -4.86
CA MET A 99 -7.47 10.09 -3.75
C MET A 99 -7.32 11.56 -4.12
N ILE A 100 -6.21 11.93 -4.74
CA ILE A 100 -5.90 13.32 -5.08
C ILE A 100 -6.62 13.75 -6.36
N GLN A 101 -6.55 12.96 -7.43
CA GLN A 101 -7.01 13.38 -8.76
C GLN A 101 -8.49 13.10 -9.02
N GLN A 102 -9.05 12.02 -8.48
CA GLN A 102 -10.43 11.60 -8.81
C GLN A 102 -11.40 11.98 -7.70
N TYR A 103 -11.00 11.74 -6.45
CA TYR A 103 -11.87 11.91 -5.30
C TYR A 103 -11.75 13.30 -4.65
N GLY A 104 -10.77 14.11 -5.05
CA GLY A 104 -10.59 15.47 -4.51
C GLY A 104 -10.37 15.50 -3.00
N MET A 105 -9.73 14.46 -2.45
CA MET A 105 -9.51 14.31 -1.00
C MET A 105 -8.27 15.06 -0.49
N ASP A 106 -7.60 15.81 -1.36
CA ASP A 106 -6.43 16.60 -1.00
C ASP A 106 -6.83 18.04 -0.65
N PRO A 107 -6.42 18.58 0.52
CA PRO A 107 -6.81 19.92 0.93
C PRO A 107 -6.15 21.03 0.10
N VAL A 108 -5.02 20.76 -0.57
CA VAL A 108 -4.29 21.75 -1.39
C VAL A 108 -4.88 21.84 -2.80
N ILE A 109 -5.20 20.69 -3.40
CA ILE A 109 -5.87 20.63 -4.71
C ILE A 109 -7.35 21.01 -4.58
N GLY A 110 -7.99 20.62 -3.49
CA GLY A 110 -9.40 20.83 -3.22
C GLY A 110 -10.31 19.77 -3.88
N PRO A 111 -11.64 19.95 -3.79
CA PRO A 111 -12.64 19.00 -4.27
C PRO A 111 -12.80 19.06 -5.80
N LEU A 112 -11.71 18.78 -6.52
CA LEU A 112 -11.68 18.70 -7.98
C LEU A 112 -11.50 17.24 -8.42
N SER A 113 -12.09 16.92 -9.57
CA SER A 113 -11.97 15.60 -10.20
C SER A 113 -11.41 15.76 -11.61
N PHE A 114 -10.39 14.96 -11.92
CA PHE A 114 -9.76 14.87 -13.23
C PHE A 114 -10.06 13.49 -13.83
N PRO A 115 -10.38 13.41 -15.13
CA PRO A 115 -10.61 12.13 -15.80
C PRO A 115 -9.35 11.26 -15.75
N GLU A 116 -9.54 9.94 -15.63
CA GLU A 116 -8.45 8.99 -15.86
C GLU A 116 -7.93 9.14 -17.30
N GLU A 117 -6.61 9.08 -17.47
CA GLU A 117 -6.03 8.94 -18.80
C GLU A 117 -6.51 7.62 -19.40
N ASP A 118 -7.32 7.74 -20.46
CA ASP A 118 -7.91 6.60 -21.14
C ASP A 118 -6.81 5.68 -21.68
N LYS A 119 -6.67 4.49 -21.09
CA LYS A 119 -5.66 3.50 -21.51
C LYS A 119 -5.98 2.88 -22.88
N ASN A 120 -7.18 3.09 -23.40
CA ASN A 120 -7.72 2.46 -24.61
C ASN A 120 -7.83 3.41 -25.82
N GLY A 121 -6.88 4.33 -26.00
CA GLY A 121 -6.47 4.78 -27.35
C GLY A 121 -7.49 5.55 -28.22
N GLY A 122 -8.49 6.23 -27.64
CA GLY A 122 -9.44 7.04 -28.41
C GLY A 122 -9.32 8.57 -28.24
N GLY A 123 -8.71 9.03 -27.15
CA GLY A 123 -8.51 10.46 -26.85
C GLY A 123 -7.11 10.94 -27.19
N ILE A 124 -6.93 12.25 -27.41
CA ILE A 124 -5.64 12.89 -27.68
C ILE A 124 -4.62 12.44 -26.62
N VAL A 125 -3.72 11.54 -27.02
CA VAL A 125 -2.62 11.03 -26.22
C VAL A 125 -1.81 12.22 -25.69
N GLY A 126 -1.69 12.33 -24.36
CA GLY A 126 -0.63 13.11 -23.72
C GLY A 126 -0.96 14.53 -23.25
N ARG A 127 -2.23 14.99 -23.28
CA ARG A 127 -2.60 16.27 -22.64
C ARG A 127 -3.37 16.04 -21.35
N LYS A 128 -2.65 16.12 -20.22
CA LYS A 128 -3.24 16.21 -18.89
C LYS A 128 -4.22 17.40 -18.84
N PRO A 129 -5.41 17.26 -18.22
CA PRO A 129 -6.44 18.31 -18.17
C PRO A 129 -6.09 19.45 -17.20
N TYR A 130 -4.84 19.53 -16.76
CA TYR A 130 -4.34 20.49 -15.78
C TYR A 130 -2.95 21.02 -16.14
N SER A 131 -2.61 22.18 -15.58
CA SER A 131 -1.32 22.83 -15.83
C SER A 131 -0.14 22.00 -15.29
N ARG A 132 1.06 22.23 -15.82
CA ARG A 132 2.30 21.63 -15.29
C ARG A 132 2.53 21.96 -13.82
N LYS A 133 2.13 23.16 -13.38
CA LYS A 133 2.22 23.58 -11.98
C LYS A 133 1.33 22.70 -11.09
N LEU A 134 0.10 22.43 -11.53
CA LEU A 134 -0.80 21.55 -10.79
C LEU A 134 -0.30 20.11 -10.80
N ALA A 135 0.25 19.63 -11.93
CA ALA A 135 0.87 18.31 -12.02
C ALA A 135 1.98 18.13 -10.97
N HIS A 136 2.90 19.09 -10.88
CA HIS A 136 3.96 19.09 -9.86
C HIS A 136 3.38 19.10 -8.44
N THR A 137 2.32 19.88 -8.21
CA THR A 137 1.66 19.95 -6.89
C THR A 137 1.04 18.60 -6.53
N ILE A 138 0.39 17.92 -7.47
CA ILE A 138 -0.17 16.58 -7.26
C ILE A 138 0.92 15.57 -6.90
N ASP A 139 2.04 15.58 -7.62
CA ASP A 139 3.17 14.68 -7.34
C ASP A 139 3.78 14.94 -5.96
N GLU A 140 3.88 16.20 -5.55
CA GLU A 140 4.34 16.58 -4.23
C GLU A 140 3.38 16.12 -3.12
N GLN A 141 2.07 16.34 -3.29
CA GLN A 141 1.07 15.89 -2.33
C GLN A 141 1.04 14.35 -2.24
N ALA A 142 1.14 13.65 -3.37
CA ALA A 142 1.21 12.19 -3.38
C ALA A 142 2.40 11.67 -2.57
N ARG A 143 3.58 12.29 -2.74
CA ARG A 143 4.77 11.95 -1.95
C ARG A 143 4.56 12.21 -0.47
N LEU A 144 3.92 13.31 -0.08
CA LEU A 144 3.64 13.63 1.33
C LEU A 144 2.68 12.63 1.97
N VAL A 145 1.60 12.27 1.28
CA VAL A 145 0.62 11.28 1.75
C VAL A 145 1.28 9.90 1.92
N VAL A 146 2.05 9.45 0.94
CA VAL A 146 2.76 8.16 1.01
C VAL A 146 3.82 8.17 2.12
N ALA A 147 4.57 9.27 2.29
CA ALA A 147 5.54 9.40 3.37
C ALA A 147 4.86 9.38 4.75
N LYS A 148 3.69 9.99 4.89
CA LYS A 148 2.88 9.93 6.11
C LYS A 148 2.39 8.50 6.37
N ALA A 149 1.87 7.81 5.35
CA ALA A 149 1.44 6.42 5.46
C ALA A 149 2.60 5.51 5.89
N TYR A 150 3.78 5.65 5.27
CA TYR A 150 4.97 4.90 5.63
C TYR A 150 5.36 5.11 7.10
N LYS A 151 5.42 6.36 7.57
CA LYS A 151 5.75 6.68 8.97
C LYS A 151 4.71 6.13 9.96
N THR A 152 3.43 6.19 9.60
CA THR A 152 2.36 5.60 10.42
C THR A 152 2.53 4.08 10.52
N THR A 153 2.73 3.41 9.39
CA THR A 153 3.00 1.96 9.35
C THR A 153 4.24 1.60 10.16
N GLU A 154 5.31 2.38 10.03
CA GLU A 154 6.55 2.18 10.79
C GLU A 154 6.32 2.29 12.29
N LYS A 155 5.55 3.29 12.73
CA LYS A 155 5.17 3.44 14.15
C LYS A 155 4.41 2.21 14.66
N VAL A 156 3.38 1.79 13.92
CA VAL A 156 2.54 0.62 14.29
C VAL A 156 3.39 -0.64 14.40
N LEU A 157 4.27 -0.90 13.43
CA LEU A 157 5.13 -2.09 13.44
C LEU A 157 6.22 -2.02 14.49
N ARG A 158 6.81 -0.84 14.78
CA ARG A 158 7.78 -0.67 15.87
C ARG A 158 7.16 -0.95 17.23
N GLU A 159 5.98 -0.39 17.50
CA GLU A 159 5.23 -0.59 18.75
C GLU A 159 4.80 -2.06 18.95
N ASN A 160 4.71 -2.84 17.86
CA ASN A 160 4.31 -4.25 17.88
C ASN A 160 5.39 -5.20 17.34
N SER A 161 6.66 -4.80 17.44
CA SER A 161 7.81 -5.54 16.88
C SER A 161 7.93 -6.97 17.43
N GLU A 162 7.62 -7.17 18.71
CA GLU A 162 7.61 -8.50 19.33
C GLU A 162 6.55 -9.42 18.68
N LYS A 163 5.35 -8.88 18.41
CA LYS A 163 4.28 -9.63 17.74
C LYS A 163 4.64 -9.95 16.30
N LEU A 164 5.29 -9.01 15.60
CA LEU A 164 5.76 -9.23 14.23
C LEU A 164 6.74 -10.41 14.17
N LYS A 165 7.69 -10.44 15.10
CA LYS A 165 8.67 -11.52 15.22
C LYS A 165 8.00 -12.87 15.51
N LEU A 166 7.11 -12.91 16.50
CA LEU A 166 6.37 -14.13 16.84
C LEU A 166 5.57 -14.69 15.66
N LEU A 167 4.86 -13.82 14.93
CA LEU A 167 4.10 -14.24 13.75
C LEU A 167 4.99 -14.76 12.62
N ALA A 168 6.16 -14.14 12.41
CA ALA A 168 7.10 -14.55 11.38
C ALA A 168 7.82 -15.87 11.72
N GLU A 169 8.07 -16.16 12.99
CA GLU A 169 8.70 -17.41 13.44
C GLU A 169 7.75 -18.62 13.35
N GLU A 170 6.44 -18.40 13.41
CA GLU A 170 5.40 -19.43 13.29
C GLU A 170 5.03 -19.79 11.83
N LEU A 171 5.51 -19.02 10.83
CA LEU A 171 5.25 -19.22 9.39
C LEU A 171 6.37 -19.98 8.68
#